data_AF-A0AA51RWA1-F1
#
_entry.id   AF-A0AA51RWA1-F1
#
_cell.length_a   1.000
_cell.length_b   1.000
_cell.length_c   1.000
_cell.angle_alpha   90.00
_cell.angle_beta   90.00
_cell.angle_gamma   90.00
#
_symmetry.space_group_name_H-M   'P 1'
#
loop_
_entity.id
_entity.type
_entity.pdbx_description
1 polymer ?
#
loop_
_entity_poly.entity_id
_entity_poly.type
_entity_poly.pdbx_seq_one_letter_code
_entity_poly.pdbx_strand_id
1 'polypeptide(L)'
;MSMVLWANILVNGVVESDEADKYALYKHAKKIDELTKILQVASFMSIHDCTDMEFNISEQELPDGMESTDELMAINGLWIDGSDAVDMLERLIDDISNNSIKFGMLSNDKDIIVDELKESLVFAKKAKELDGKFNFSVVM
;
A
#
# COMPACT_ATOMS: atom_id res chain seq x y z
N MET A 1 -12.16 14.03 -7.38
CA MET A 1 -11.23 13.45 -6.40
C MET A 1 -11.27 11.95 -6.61
N SER A 2 -10.11 11.33 -6.73
CA SER A 2 -9.96 9.91 -7.07
C SER A 2 -9.16 9.27 -5.96
N MET A 3 -9.64 8.13 -5.47
CA MET A 3 -8.94 7.38 -4.43
C MET A 3 -7.61 6.84 -4.97
N VAL A 4 -6.55 6.98 -4.17
CA VAL A 4 -5.20 6.48 -4.47
C VAL A 4 -4.64 5.73 -3.27
N LEU A 5 -3.54 4.99 -3.49
CA LEU A 5 -2.74 4.44 -2.41
C LEU A 5 -1.45 5.24 -2.25
N TRP A 6 -1.07 5.54 -1.01
CA TRP A 6 0.29 5.95 -0.65
C TRP A 6 0.97 4.83 0.12
N ALA A 7 2.27 4.62 -0.10
CA ALA A 7 3.00 3.59 0.61
C ALA A 7 3.59 4.19 1.88
N ASN A 8 3.39 3.53 3.02
CA ASN A 8 3.92 4.02 4.29
C ASN A 8 4.77 2.96 4.97
N ILE A 9 5.71 3.43 5.78
CA ILE A 9 6.47 2.61 6.71
C ILE A 9 6.24 3.09 8.14
N LEU A 10 6.27 2.14 9.08
CA LEU A 10 6.26 2.42 10.51
C LEU A 10 7.58 1.96 11.11
N VAL A 11 8.37 2.92 11.59
CA VAL A 11 9.68 2.66 12.22
C VAL A 11 9.73 3.38 13.55
N ASN A 12 9.98 2.64 14.63
CA ASN A 12 10.06 3.18 16.00
C ASN A 12 8.82 4.03 16.40
N GLY A 13 7.63 3.66 15.94
CA GLY A 13 6.38 4.37 16.24
C GLY A 13 6.13 5.61 15.38
N VAL A 14 7.00 5.91 14.41
CA VAL A 14 6.84 7.04 13.49
C VAL A 14 6.47 6.51 12.11
N VAL A 15 5.41 7.09 11.54
CA VAL A 15 5.01 6.85 10.15
C VAL A 15 5.82 7.75 9.23
N GLU A 16 6.26 7.18 8.13
CA GLU A 16 6.77 7.93 6.98
C GLU A 16 5.99 7.48 5.74
N SER A 17 5.51 8.44 4.96
CA SER A 17 4.79 8.22 3.70
C SER A 17 5.68 8.55 2.50
N ASP A 18 5.45 7.86 1.39
CA ASP A 18 6.06 8.25 0.11
C ASP A 18 5.29 9.34 -0.64
N GLU A 19 4.07 9.68 -0.18
CA GLU A 19 3.18 10.70 -0.75
C GLU A 19 2.96 10.59 -2.27
N ALA A 20 3.19 9.39 -2.83
CA ALA A 20 3.17 9.16 -4.26
C ALA A 20 1.88 8.42 -4.66
N ASP A 21 1.05 9.07 -5.47
CA ASP A 21 -0.26 8.57 -5.91
C ASP A 21 -0.14 7.26 -6.72
N LYS A 22 -0.59 6.14 -6.14
CA LYS A 22 -0.67 4.83 -6.82
C LYS A 22 -2.10 4.51 -7.22
N TYR A 23 -2.57 5.24 -8.22
CA TYR A 23 -3.95 5.11 -8.70
C TYR A 23 -4.21 3.75 -9.35
N ALA A 24 -3.26 3.21 -10.12
CA ALA A 24 -3.47 1.92 -10.78
C ALA A 24 -3.52 0.76 -9.78
N LEU A 25 -2.72 0.79 -8.72
CA LEU A 25 -2.78 -0.17 -7.63
C LEU A 25 -4.14 -0.12 -6.94
N TYR A 26 -4.64 1.08 -6.59
CA TYR A 26 -5.97 1.22 -5.99
C TYR A 26 -7.06 0.65 -6.91
N LYS A 27 -7.07 1.09 -8.18
CA LYS A 27 -8.06 0.70 -9.20
C LYS A 27 -8.13 -0.81 -9.41
N HIS A 28 -7.00 -1.51 -9.33
CA HIS A 28 -6.90 -2.95 -9.60
C HIS A 28 -6.67 -3.80 -8.34
N ALA A 29 -6.81 -3.22 -7.15
CA ALA A 29 -6.47 -3.84 -5.86
C ALA A 29 -7.08 -5.25 -5.68
N LYS A 30 -8.35 -5.43 -6.03
CA LYS A 30 -9.03 -6.73 -5.93
C LYS A 30 -8.35 -7.80 -6.77
N LYS A 31 -7.94 -7.46 -8.00
CA LYS A 31 -7.27 -8.40 -8.90
C LYS A 31 -5.85 -8.68 -8.42
N ILE A 32 -5.14 -7.67 -7.93
CA ILE A 32 -3.81 -7.83 -7.34
C ILE A 32 -3.88 -8.77 -6.12
N ASP A 33 -4.90 -8.62 -5.28
CA ASP A 33 -5.13 -9.49 -4.11
C ASP A 33 -5.50 -10.94 -4.48
N GLU A 34 -6.16 -11.15 -5.61
CA GLU A 34 -6.36 -12.51 -6.14
C GLU A 34 -5.02 -13.15 -6.54
N LEU A 35 -4.08 -12.37 -7.08
CA LEU A 35 -2.73 -12.86 -7.40
C LEU A 35 -1.94 -13.19 -6.13
N THR A 36 -2.01 -12.38 -5.08
CA THR A 36 -1.29 -12.68 -3.84
C THR A 36 -1.74 -14.00 -3.20
N LYS A 37 -3.03 -14.32 -3.27
CA LYS A 37 -3.58 -15.62 -2.84
C LYS A 37 -3.03 -16.79 -3.64
N ILE A 38 -2.94 -16.65 -4.96
CA ILE A 38 -2.35 -17.67 -5.85
C ILE A 38 -0.86 -17.87 -5.53
N LEU A 39 -0.15 -16.76 -5.32
CA LEU A 39 1.27 -16.77 -4.97
C LEU A 39 1.52 -17.26 -3.54
N GLN A 40 0.50 -17.30 -2.67
CA GLN A 40 0.64 -17.63 -1.23
C GLN A 40 1.54 -16.64 -0.48
N VAL A 41 1.40 -15.35 -0.78
CA VAL A 41 2.03 -14.25 -0.05
C VAL A 41 0.99 -13.47 0.75
N ALA A 42 1.44 -12.46 1.50
CA ALA A 42 0.54 -11.55 2.24
C ALA A 42 -0.56 -10.98 1.34
N SER A 43 -1.76 -10.80 1.88
CA SER A 43 -2.88 -10.22 1.14
C SER A 43 -2.60 -8.74 0.85
N PHE A 44 -2.81 -8.34 -0.41
CA PHE A 44 -2.57 -6.96 -0.82
C PHE A 44 -3.61 -6.03 -0.18
N MET A 45 -4.87 -6.46 -0.15
CA MET A 45 -5.94 -5.65 0.44
C MET A 45 -5.93 -5.65 1.97
N SER A 46 -5.32 -6.65 2.64
CA SER A 46 -5.28 -6.67 4.11
C SER A 46 -4.39 -5.59 4.71
N ILE A 47 -3.59 -4.90 3.90
CA ILE A 47 -2.71 -3.81 4.30
C ILE A 47 -3.16 -2.45 3.77
N HIS A 48 -4.40 -2.37 3.26
CA HIS A 48 -5.03 -1.11 2.88
C HIS A 48 -5.62 -0.45 4.12
N ASP A 49 -4.90 0.53 4.63
CA ASP A 49 -5.33 1.34 5.75
C ASP A 49 -6.28 2.46 5.32
N CYS A 50 -7.40 2.60 6.02
CA CYS A 50 -8.43 3.59 5.70
C CYS A 50 -8.44 4.79 6.66
N THR A 51 -7.47 4.91 7.58
CA THR A 51 -7.48 5.94 8.64
C THR A 51 -7.61 7.34 8.05
N ASP A 52 -6.79 7.67 7.05
CA ASP A 52 -6.83 8.99 6.39
C ASP A 52 -8.17 9.26 5.71
N MET A 53 -8.69 8.29 4.96
CA MET A 53 -10.00 8.39 4.29
C MET A 53 -11.13 8.59 5.31
N GLU A 54 -11.11 7.84 6.41
CA GLU A 54 -12.15 7.92 7.45
C GLU A 54 -12.16 9.29 8.14
N PHE A 55 -11.00 9.87 8.42
CA PHE A 55 -10.91 11.24 8.96
C PHE A 55 -11.36 12.29 7.95
N ASN A 56 -10.91 12.19 6.69
CA ASN A 56 -11.29 13.13 5.64
C ASN A 56 -12.80 13.15 5.36
N ILE A 57 -13.50 12.03 5.55
CA ILE A 57 -14.96 11.92 5.33
C ILE A 57 -15.76 12.28 6.59
N SER A 58 -15.24 12.02 7.79
CA SER A 58 -16.03 12.06 9.02
C SER A 58 -16.19 13.45 9.64
N GLU A 59 -15.54 14.49 9.09
CA GLU A 59 -15.47 15.84 9.68
C GLU A 59 -15.03 15.83 11.16
N GLN A 60 -14.36 14.77 11.61
CA GLN A 60 -13.91 14.62 13.00
C GLN A 60 -12.62 15.39 13.25
N GLU A 61 -12.52 15.97 14.44
CA GLU A 61 -11.26 16.53 14.92
C GLU A 61 -10.33 15.40 15.37
N LEU A 62 -9.02 15.61 15.19
CA LEU A 62 -8.01 14.71 15.73
C LEU A 62 -8.11 14.64 17.27
N PRO A 63 -7.82 13.48 17.88
CA PRO A 63 -7.73 13.37 19.33
C PRO A 63 -6.76 14.39 19.94
N ASP A 64 -7.04 14.82 21.18
CA ASP A 64 -6.18 15.75 21.92
C ASP A 64 -4.72 15.26 21.94
N GLY A 65 -3.80 16.12 21.50
CA GLY A 65 -2.37 15.85 21.48
C GLY A 65 -1.84 15.19 20.21
N MET A 66 -2.68 14.97 19.18
CA MET A 66 -2.25 14.57 17.84
C MET A 66 -2.28 15.75 16.86
N GLU A 67 -1.27 15.81 16.00
CA GLU A 67 -1.11 16.82 14.94
C GLU A 67 -1.40 16.25 13.54
N SER A 68 -1.35 14.91 13.37
CA SER A 68 -1.61 14.22 12.10
C SER A 68 -2.40 12.92 12.27
N THR A 69 -3.12 12.51 11.23
CA THR A 69 -3.71 11.17 11.10
C THR A 69 -2.64 10.07 11.05
N ASP A 70 -1.40 10.41 10.72
CA ASP A 70 -0.24 9.51 10.80
C ASP A 70 -0.03 8.94 12.20
N GLU A 71 -0.20 9.76 13.24
CA GLU A 71 -0.04 9.33 14.63
C GLU A 71 -1.13 8.32 15.02
N LEU A 72 -2.33 8.47 14.45
CA LEU A 72 -3.40 7.52 14.64
C LEU A 72 -3.17 6.23 13.85
N MET A 73 -2.71 6.34 12.61
CA MET A 73 -2.34 5.20 11.77
C MET A 73 -1.16 4.40 12.37
N ALA A 74 -0.22 5.06 13.05
CA ALA A 74 0.86 4.39 13.77
C ALA A 74 0.33 3.40 14.83
N ILE A 75 -0.81 3.71 15.45
CA ILE A 75 -1.41 2.93 16.54
C ILE A 75 -2.39 1.89 15.99
N ASN A 76 -3.29 2.32 15.10
CA ASN A 76 -4.45 1.52 14.67
C ASN A 76 -4.30 0.93 13.27
N GLY A 77 -3.23 1.28 12.56
CA GLY A 77 -3.12 0.99 11.15
C GLY A 77 -2.96 -0.49 10.82
N LEU A 78 -3.28 -0.84 9.58
CA LEU A 78 -3.10 -2.20 9.06
C LEU A 78 -1.68 -2.43 8.55
N TRP A 79 -0.83 -3.02 9.38
CA TRP A 79 0.60 -3.18 9.12
C TRP A 79 1.01 -4.64 8.91
N ILE A 80 1.98 -4.87 8.02
CA ILE A 80 2.75 -6.13 7.93
C ILE A 80 4.24 -5.86 8.13
N ASP A 81 5.00 -6.91 8.46
CA ASP A 81 6.44 -6.80 8.60
C ASP A 81 7.09 -6.45 7.25
N GLY A 82 8.14 -5.60 7.27
CA GLY A 82 8.80 -5.16 6.04
C GLY A 82 9.35 -6.32 5.20
N SER A 83 9.77 -7.43 5.84
CA SER A 83 10.18 -8.64 5.11
C SER A 83 9.06 -9.26 4.28
N ASP A 84 7.85 -9.32 4.83
CA ASP A 84 6.68 -9.90 4.18
C ASP A 84 6.18 -8.98 3.06
N ALA A 85 6.26 -7.66 3.28
CA ALA A 85 5.96 -6.67 2.24
C ALA A 85 6.90 -6.79 1.05
N VAL A 86 8.21 -6.95 1.28
CA VAL A 86 9.19 -7.17 0.21
C VAL A 86 8.88 -8.45 -0.57
N ASP A 87 8.64 -9.57 0.12
CA ASP A 87 8.30 -10.84 -0.55
C ASP A 87 7.02 -10.73 -1.40
N MET A 88 5.97 -10.12 -0.83
CA MET A 88 4.72 -9.88 -1.54
C MET A 88 4.93 -9.04 -2.81
N LEU A 89 5.62 -7.90 -2.70
CA LEU A 89 5.81 -6.97 -3.82
C LEU A 89 6.74 -7.55 -4.89
N GLU A 90 7.85 -8.19 -4.52
CA GLU A 90 8.76 -8.81 -5.49
C GLU A 90 8.07 -9.91 -6.29
N ARG A 91 7.28 -10.77 -5.62
CA ARG A 91 6.55 -11.84 -6.29
C ARG A 91 5.42 -11.34 -7.17
N LEU A 92 4.73 -10.27 -6.78
CA LEU A 92 3.74 -9.60 -7.64
C LEU A 92 4.40 -9.00 -8.89
N ILE A 93 5.52 -8.30 -8.72
CA ILE A 93 6.27 -7.71 -9.85
C ILE A 93 6.72 -8.81 -10.82
N ASP A 94 7.30 -9.89 -10.30
CA ASP A 94 7.77 -11.01 -11.11
C ASP A 94 6.63 -11.70 -11.84
N ASP A 95 5.53 -12.03 -11.14
CA ASP A 95 4.39 -12.72 -11.74
C ASP A 95 3.71 -11.86 -12.81
N ILE A 96 3.45 -10.59 -12.52
CA ILE A 96 2.81 -9.67 -13.46
C ILE A 96 3.71 -9.41 -14.66
N SER A 97 5.01 -9.22 -14.47
CA SER A 97 5.95 -8.93 -15.55
C SER A 97 6.09 -10.12 -16.50
N ASN A 98 6.22 -11.33 -15.96
CA ASN A 98 6.52 -12.53 -16.74
C ASN A 98 5.28 -13.19 -17.36
N ASN A 99 4.09 -12.94 -16.82
CA ASN A 99 2.85 -13.49 -17.35
C ASN A 99 2.07 -12.47 -18.20
N SER A 100 1.25 -12.97 -19.11
CA SER A 100 0.35 -12.14 -19.94
C SER A 100 -0.93 -11.76 -19.20
N ILE A 101 -0.78 -11.15 -18.02
CA ILE A 101 -1.90 -10.69 -17.20
C ILE A 101 -2.38 -9.34 -17.74
N LYS A 102 -3.66 -9.26 -18.11
CA LYS A 102 -4.29 -8.02 -18.59
C LYS A 102 -4.96 -7.26 -17.46
N PHE A 103 -4.63 -5.99 -17.25
CA PHE A 103 -5.25 -5.12 -16.26
C PHE A 103 -6.12 -4.06 -16.94
N GLY A 104 -7.44 -4.32 -17.01
CA GLY A 104 -8.40 -3.44 -17.69
C GLY A 104 -9.05 -4.07 -18.92
N MET A 105 -10.19 -3.51 -19.31
CA MET A 105 -10.96 -4.00 -20.47
C MET A 105 -10.54 -3.29 -21.76
N LEU A 106 -10.45 -1.96 -21.71
CA LEU A 106 -10.13 -1.07 -22.85
C LEU A 106 -8.66 -0.70 -22.93
N SER A 107 -8.01 -0.46 -21.78
CA SER A 107 -6.56 -0.30 -21.64
C SER A 107 -5.95 -1.54 -20.96
N ASN A 108 -4.64 -1.69 -21.09
CA ASN A 108 -3.88 -2.62 -20.27
C ASN A 108 -2.93 -1.81 -19.38
N ASP A 109 -3.28 -1.67 -18.11
CA ASP A 109 -2.55 -0.86 -17.13
C ASP A 109 -1.36 -1.65 -16.52
N LYS A 110 -0.98 -2.79 -17.11
CA LYS A 110 0.07 -3.69 -16.60
C LYS A 110 1.37 -2.95 -16.28
N ASP A 111 1.88 -2.15 -17.22
CA ASP A 111 3.19 -1.50 -17.05
C ASP A 111 3.14 -0.46 -15.93
N ILE A 112 2.04 0.29 -15.82
CA ILE A 112 1.81 1.28 -14.75
C ILE A 112 1.75 0.58 -13.38
N ILE A 113 1.04 -0.55 -13.29
CA ILE A 113 0.99 -1.34 -12.05
C ILE A 113 2.38 -1.82 -11.64
N VAL A 114 3.17 -2.31 -12.60
CA VAL A 114 4.54 -2.77 -12.32
C VAL A 114 5.41 -1.62 -11.83
N ASP A 115 5.27 -0.43 -12.40
CA ASP A 115 6.03 0.75 -11.98
C ASP A 115 5.61 1.22 -10.57
N GLU A 116 4.31 1.34 -10.30
CA GLU A 116 3.79 1.69 -8.96
C GLU A 116 4.18 0.64 -7.90
N LEU A 117 4.21 -0.66 -8.24
CA LEU A 117 4.71 -1.72 -7.36
C LEU A 117 6.21 -1.58 -7.08
N LYS A 118 7.01 -1.23 -8.09
CA LYS A 118 8.46 -1.02 -7.91
C LYS A 118 8.77 0.19 -7.04
N GLU A 119 8.02 1.27 -7.20
CA GLU A 119 8.11 2.44 -6.32
C GLU A 119 7.79 2.04 -4.88
N SER A 120 6.68 1.33 -4.67
CA SER A 120 6.29 0.79 -3.35
C SER A 120 7.35 -0.14 -2.75
N LEU A 121 8.01 -0.94 -3.60
CA LEU A 121 9.05 -1.88 -3.18
C LEU A 121 10.27 -1.15 -2.58
N VAL A 122 10.60 0.06 -3.04
CA VAL A 122 11.67 0.87 -2.44
C VAL A 122 11.36 1.15 -0.97
N PHE A 123 10.11 1.52 -0.66
CA PHE A 123 9.66 1.77 0.70
C PHE A 123 9.60 0.48 1.54
N ALA A 124 9.09 -0.61 0.99
CA ALA A 124 9.08 -1.91 1.68
C ALA A 124 10.50 -2.41 2.02
N LYS A 125 11.47 -2.19 1.11
CA LYS A 125 12.89 -2.51 1.38
C LYS A 125 13.45 -1.66 2.51
N LYS A 126 13.13 -0.36 2.55
CA LYS A 126 13.49 0.52 3.66
C LYS A 126 12.87 0.03 4.98
N ALA A 127 11.59 -0.34 5.00
CA ALA A 127 10.97 -0.93 6.19
C ALA A 127 11.73 -2.17 6.67
N LYS A 128 12.02 -3.10 5.75
CA LYS A 128 12.77 -4.32 6.05
C LYS A 128 14.16 -4.03 6.64
N GLU A 129 14.89 -3.08 6.06
CA GLU A 129 16.24 -2.70 6.53
C GLU A 129 16.23 -2.12 7.94
N LEU A 130 15.15 -1.45 8.31
CA LEU A 130 14.97 -0.78 9.60
C LEU A 130 14.18 -1.63 10.62
N ASP A 131 13.92 -2.91 10.32
CA ASP A 131 13.06 -3.79 11.12
C ASP A 131 11.67 -3.17 11.41
N GLY A 132 11.18 -2.42 10.44
CA GLY A 132 9.91 -1.70 10.48
C GLY A 132 8.78 -2.47 9.80
N LYS A 133 7.62 -1.81 9.74
CA LYS A 133 6.42 -2.32 9.09
C LYS A 133 6.06 -1.51 7.85
N PHE A 134 5.19 -2.06 7.03
CA PHE A 134 4.72 -1.46 5.78
C PHE A 134 3.20 -1.57 5.65
N ASN A 135 2.58 -0.56 5.05
CA ASN A 135 1.18 -0.59 4.61
C ASN A 135 0.96 0.27 3.35
N PHE A 136 -0.28 0.27 2.88
CA PHE A 136 -0.79 1.30 1.97
C PHE A 136 -1.91 2.09 2.64
N SER A 137 -1.82 3.41 2.72
CA SER A 137 -2.97 4.24 3.12
C SER A 137 -3.83 4.57 1.91
N VAL A 138 -5.14 4.53 2.10
CA VAL A 138 -6.15 4.92 1.12
C VAL A 138 -6.44 6.41 1.29
N VAL A 139 -6.12 7.21 0.27
CA VAL A 139 -6.20 8.68 0.28
C VAL A 139 -7.20 9.16 -0.78
N MET A 140 -7.90 10.29 -0.54
CA MET A 140 -8.98 10.84 -1.38
C MET A 140 -8.62 12.16 -2.07
#